data_AF-X6PCN6-F1
#
_entry.id   AF-X6PCN6-F1
#
_cell.length_a   1.000
_cell.length_b   1.000
_cell.length_c   1.000
_cell.angle_alpha   90.00
_cell.angle_beta   90.00
_cell.angle_gamma   90.00
#
_symmetry.space_group_name_H-M   'P 1'
#
loop_
_entity.id
_entity.type
_entity.pdbx_description
1 polymer ?
#
loop_
_entity_poly.entity_id
_entity_poly.type
_entity_poly.pdbx_seq_one_letter_code
_entity_poly.pdbx_strand_id
1 'polypeptide(L)'
;MWDIRSGEQIQLFAGHADSVYTAEYPPFVIKNSIGNSNVICSGSIDNTIRFWDIRSNKNELYIIKGDNEDDGILCLKFIVLKKKNKNKEC
;
A
#
# COMPACT_ATOMS: atom_id res chain seq x y z
N MET A 1 8.42 0.38 -9.93
CA MET A 1 8.32 1.85 -9.79
C MET A 1 9.36 2.49 -10.70
N TRP A 2 8.98 3.56 -11.39
CA TRP A 2 9.82 4.20 -12.42
C TRP A 2 10.00 5.68 -12.10
N ASP A 3 11.21 6.19 -12.28
CA ASP A 3 11.44 7.62 -12.35
C ASP A 3 11.14 8.08 -13.77
N ILE A 4 10.13 8.93 -13.92
CA ILE A 4 9.70 9.46 -15.21
C ILE A 4 10.73 10.41 -15.85
N ARG A 5 11.65 11.00 -15.06
CA ARG A 5 12.67 11.94 -15.56
C ARG A 5 13.85 11.22 -16.18
N SER A 6 14.33 10.16 -15.52
CA SER A 6 15.42 9.33 -16.03
C SER A 6 14.92 8.22 -16.96
N GLY A 7 13.65 7.83 -16.85
CA GLY A 7 13.10 6.66 -17.53
C GLY A 7 13.57 5.33 -16.92
N GLU A 8 14.20 5.36 -15.75
CA GLU A 8 14.78 4.18 -15.12
C GLU A 8 13.85 3.56 -14.08
N GLN A 9 13.95 2.23 -13.94
CA GLN A 9 13.26 1.51 -12.88
C GLN A 9 13.99 1.73 -11.56
N ILE A 10 13.35 2.46 -10.64
CA ILE A 10 13.93 2.76 -9.33
C ILE A 10 13.72 1.64 -8.31
N GLN A 11 12.65 0.85 -8.45
CA GLN A 11 12.39 -0.24 -7.52
C GLN A 11 11.49 -1.32 -8.14
N LEU A 12 11.80 -2.58 -7.85
CA LEU A 12 10.98 -3.75 -8.17
C LEU A 12 10.31 -4.26 -6.90
N PHE A 13 8.98 -4.38 -6.93
CA PHE A 13 8.18 -4.95 -5.85
C PHE A 13 7.83 -6.39 -6.19
N ALA A 14 8.70 -7.33 -5.82
CA ALA A 14 8.49 -8.75 -6.03
C ALA A 14 8.02 -9.41 -4.73
N GLY A 15 6.87 -10.11 -4.77
CA GLY A 15 6.40 -10.88 -3.64
C GLY A 15 5.05 -11.54 -3.84
N HIS A 16 4.14 -10.92 -4.60
CA HIS A 16 2.87 -11.56 -4.95
C HIS A 16 3.10 -12.88 -5.72
N ALA A 17 2.35 -13.90 -5.34
CA ALA A 17 2.44 -15.23 -5.97
C ALA A 17 1.60 -15.35 -7.25
N ASP A 18 0.70 -14.39 -7.47
CA ASP A 18 -0.16 -14.31 -8.64
C ASP A 18 -0.33 -12.85 -9.11
N SER A 19 -1.04 -12.68 -10.21
CA SER A 19 -1.35 -11.44 -10.91
C SER A 19 -1.86 -10.35 -9.97
N VAL A 20 -1.25 -9.18 -10.06
CA VAL A 20 -1.63 -7.98 -9.31
C VAL A 20 -2.70 -7.24 -10.10
N TYR A 21 -3.87 -7.02 -9.50
CA TYR A 21 -5.01 -6.35 -10.15
C TYR A 21 -5.21 -4.92 -9.69
N THR A 22 -4.70 -4.56 -8.51
CA THR A 22 -4.89 -3.24 -7.94
C THR A 22 -3.62 -2.75 -7.26
N ALA A 23 -3.37 -1.44 -7.37
CA ALA A 23 -2.34 -0.76 -6.62
C ALA A 23 -2.82 0.66 -6.29
N GLU A 24 -2.57 1.11 -5.05
CA GLU A 24 -3.01 2.42 -4.58
C GLU A 24 -1.97 3.05 -3.66
N TYR A 25 -1.90 4.38 -3.70
CA TYR A 25 -1.10 5.16 -2.79
C TYR A 25 -1.98 5.61 -1.60
N PRO A 26 -1.76 5.10 -0.37
CA PRO A 26 -2.52 5.52 0.79
C PRO A 26 -2.31 7.01 1.10
N PRO A 27 -3.36 7.72 1.54
CA PRO A 27 -3.30 9.15 1.84
C PRO A 27 -2.61 9.48 3.19
N PHE A 28 -2.00 8.49 3.84
CA PHE A 28 -1.34 8.63 5.13
C PHE A 28 0.11 8.18 5.06
N VAL A 29 0.92 8.75 5.95
CA VAL A 29 2.33 8.39 6.12
C VAL A 29 2.44 7.35 7.24
N ILE A 30 3.15 6.26 6.98
CA ILE A 30 3.43 5.26 8.02
C ILE A 30 4.67 5.70 8.79
N LYS A 31 4.56 5.78 10.12
CA LYS A 31 5.72 6.00 10.99
C LYS A 31 6.37 4.66 11.28
N ASN A 32 7.57 4.44 10.75
CA ASN A 32 8.40 3.28 11.08
C ASN A 32 9.61 3.72 11.94
N SER A 33 10.48 2.79 12.33
CA SER A 33 11.65 3.06 13.17
C SER A 33 12.68 4.01 12.53
N ILE A 34 12.55 4.32 11.24
CA ILE A 34 13.44 5.20 10.46
C ILE A 34 12.77 6.55 10.17
N GLY A 35 11.50 6.74 10.57
CA GLY A 35 10.77 7.99 10.46
C GLY A 35 9.48 7.88 9.65
N ASN A 36 9.21 8.91 8.84
CA ASN A 36 8.03 9.01 7.98
C ASN A 36 8.27 8.28 6.66
N SER A 37 7.61 7.14 6.47
CA SER A 37 7.71 6.35 5.25
C SER A 37 6.49 6.52 4.35
N ASN A 38 6.79 6.72 3.07
CA ASN A 38 5.82 6.68 1.99
C ASN A 38 5.66 5.23 1.59
N VAL A 39 4.42 4.78 1.48
CA VAL A 39 4.12 3.38 1.18
C VAL A 39 3.21 3.28 -0.03
N ILE A 40 3.29 2.15 -0.73
CA ILE A 40 2.35 1.76 -1.78
C ILE A 40 1.65 0.49 -1.31
N CYS A 41 0.38 0.35 -1.67
CA CYS A 41 -0.38 -0.86 -1.42
C CYS A 41 -0.68 -1.55 -2.75
N SER A 42 -0.63 -2.88 -2.79
CA SER A 42 -1.07 -3.69 -3.95
C SER A 42 -1.93 -4.86 -3.51
N GLY A 43 -2.85 -5.29 -4.38
CA GLY A 43 -3.71 -6.45 -4.18
C GLY A 43 -3.64 -7.40 -5.38
N SER A 44 -3.71 -8.69 -5.10
CA SER A 44 -3.49 -9.78 -6.07
C SER A 44 -4.53 -10.90 -5.92
N ILE A 45 -4.61 -11.75 -6.94
CA ILE A 45 -5.33 -13.03 -6.91
C ILE A 45 -4.73 -14.02 -5.90
N ASP A 46 -3.52 -13.78 -5.41
CA ASP A 46 -2.92 -14.59 -4.34
C ASP A 46 -3.58 -14.43 -2.96
N ASN A 47 -4.77 -13.81 -2.91
CA ASN A 47 -5.52 -13.45 -1.71
C ASN A 47 -4.73 -12.57 -0.72
N THR A 48 -3.74 -11.82 -1.20
CA THR A 48 -2.99 -10.89 -0.35
C THR A 48 -3.10 -9.43 -0.76
N ILE A 49 -3.09 -8.57 0.25
CA ILE A 49 -2.80 -7.15 0.12
C ILE A 49 -1.41 -6.92 0.72
N ARG A 50 -0.51 -6.32 -0.05
CA ARG A 50 0.89 -6.06 0.36
C ARG A 50 1.19 -4.58 0.41
N PHE A 51 1.93 -4.20 1.44
CA PHE A 51 2.42 -2.84 1.65
C PHE A 51 3.92 -2.79 1.36
N TRP A 52 4.33 -1.83 0.55
CA TRP A 52 5.70 -1.65 0.11
C TRP A 52 6.27 -0.34 0.61
N ASP A 53 7.50 -0.34 1.12
CA ASP A 53 8.22 0.89 1.47
C ASP A 53 8.91 1.45 0.22
N ILE A 54 8.67 2.73 -0.09
CA ILE A 54 9.27 3.42 -1.23
C ILE A 54 10.69 3.92 -0.92
N ARG A 55 10.96 4.25 0.35
CA ARG A 55 12.20 4.90 0.78
C ARG A 55 13.22 3.92 1.34
N SER A 56 12.78 2.72 1.69
CA SER A 56 13.65 1.68 2.23
C SER A 56 13.93 0.60 1.18
N ASN A 57 15.15 0.06 1.20
CA ASN A 57 15.48 -1.15 0.43
C ASN A 57 14.76 -2.42 0.94
N LYS A 58 13.92 -2.33 1.99
CA LYS A 58 12.98 -3.39 2.32
C LYS A 58 11.77 -3.24 1.42
N ASN A 59 11.64 -4.19 0.49
CA ASN A 59 10.56 -4.20 -0.48
C ASN A 59 9.21 -4.34 0.23
N GLU A 60 9.06 -5.31 1.12
CA GLU A 60 7.78 -5.58 1.78
C GLU A 60 7.78 -5.13 3.26
N LEU A 61 6.72 -4.42 3.66
CA LEU A 61 6.50 -3.96 5.03
C LEU A 61 5.48 -4.81 5.78
N TYR A 62 4.32 -5.04 5.15
CA TYR A 62 3.20 -5.74 5.77
C TYR A 62 2.43 -6.53 4.71
N ILE A 63 1.90 -7.68 5.11
CA ILE A 63 0.99 -8.50 4.32
C ILE A 63 -0.31 -8.64 5.11
N ILE A 64 -1.42 -8.38 4.44
CA ILE A 64 -2.75 -8.80 4.88
C ILE A 64 -3.11 -10.00 4.01
N LYS A 65 -3.45 -11.12 4.65
CA LYS A 65 -3.90 -12.34 3.97
C LYS A 65 -5.42 -12.44 4.13
N GLY A 66 -6.11 -12.60 3.01
CA GLY A 66 -7.49 -13.07 2.97
C GLY A 66 -7.54 -14.60 3.13
N ASP A 67 -8.75 -15.15 3.05
CA ASP A 67 -8.96 -16.58 3.20
C ASP A 67 -8.72 -17.30 1.88
N ASN A 68 -8.37 -18.60 1.94
CA ASN A 68 -8.05 -19.38 0.73
C ASN A 68 -9.28 -19.67 -0.14
N GLU A 69 -10.48 -19.36 0.33
CA GLU A 69 -11.75 -19.50 -0.40
C GLU A 69 -12.16 -18.21 -1.12
N ASP A 70 -11.39 -17.12 -0.95
CA ASP A 70 -11.66 -15.84 -1.61
C ASP A 70 -11.19 -15.84 -3.07
N ASP A 71 -11.86 -15.05 -3.91
CA ASP A 71 -11.58 -14.87 -5.34
C ASP A 71 -10.46 -13.84 -5.64
N GLY A 72 -9.64 -13.49 -4.66
CA GLY A 72 -8.58 -12.49 -4.83
C GLY A 72 -8.99 -11.03 -4.64
N ILE A 73 -7.99 -10.16 -4.65
CA ILE A 73 -8.17 -8.72 -4.48
C ILE A 73 -8.16 -8.04 -5.84
N LEU A 74 -9.37 -7.80 -6.38
CA LEU A 74 -9.55 -7.16 -7.69
C LEU A 74 -9.46 -5.63 -7.62
N CYS A 75 -9.84 -5.03 -6.51
CA CYS A 75 -9.80 -3.57 -6.33
C CYS A 75 -9.52 -3.18 -4.88
N LEU A 76 -8.85 -2.03 -4.71
CA LEU A 76 -8.59 -1.41 -3.42
C LEU A 76 -8.93 0.08 -3.49
N LYS A 77 -9.49 0.62 -2.41
CA LYS A 77 -9.69 2.07 -2.23
C LYS A 77 -9.47 2.51 -0.80
N PHE A 78 -8.55 3.45 -0.58
CA PHE A 78 -8.42 4.14 0.70
C PHE A 78 -9.50 5.22 0.83
N ILE A 79 -10.17 5.23 2.00
CA ILE A 79 -11.18 6.24 2.33
C ILE A 79 -10.63 7.10 3.46
N VAL A 80 -10.53 8.42 3.20
CA VAL A 80 -10.18 9.39 4.24
C VAL A 80 -11.43 9.72 5.05
N LEU A 81 -11.44 9.32 6.32
CA LEU A 81 -12.51 9.66 7.25
C LEU A 81 -12.33 11.10 7.74
N LYS A 82 -13.31 11.98 7.44
CA LYS A 82 -13.37 13.32 8.02
C LYS A 82 -13.83 13.19 9.49
N LYS A 83 -12.98 13.63 10.44
CA LYS A 83 -13.41 13.76 11.85
C LYS A 83 -14.49 14.84 11.95
N LYS A 84 -15.61 14.55 12.62
CA LYS A 84 -16.56 15.58 13.07
C LYS A 84 -15.90 16.37 14.21
N ASN A 85 -15.73 17.68 14.03
CA ASN A 85 -15.35 18.56 15.13
C ASN A 85 -16.51 18.57 16.13
N LYS A 86 -16.28 18.06 17.34
CA LYS A 86 -17.14 18.40 18.49
C LYS A 86 -16.77 19.83 18.87
N ASN A 87 -17.50 20.81 18.33
CA ASN A 87 -17.49 22.14 18.91
C ASN A 87 -17.98 21.99 20.34
N LYS A 88 -17.10 22.26 21.31
CA LYS A 88 -17.53 22.53 22.67
C LYS A 88 -18.18 23.91 22.61
N GLU A 89 -19.50 23.95 22.67
CA GLU A 89 -20.22 25.19 22.97
C GLU A 89 -19.81 25.61 24.40
N CYS A 90 -19.41 26.87 24.53
CA CYS A 90 -19.08 27.53 25.79
C CYS A 90 -20.35 27.79 26.62
#